data_AF-A0A951QMW2-F1
#
_entry.id   AF-A0A951QMW2-F1
#
_cell.length_a   1.000
_cell.length_b   1.000
_cell.length_c   1.000
_cell.angle_alpha   90.00
_cell.angle_beta   90.00
_cell.angle_gamma   90.00
#
_symmetry.space_group_name_H-M   'P 1'
#
loop_
_entity.id
_entity.type
_entity.pdbx_description
1 polymer ?
#
loop_
_entity_poly.entity_id
_entity_poly.type
_entity_poly.pdbx_seq_one_letter_code
_entity_poly.pdbx_strand_id
1 'polypeptide(L)' 'MKSIKLNKKVGADGILHLDIPVEMPDTEIEVTVTIQRVTSQQGWMPGFFEEVIGGWVGEPLTRPEQGEYENREQLF' A
#
# COMPACT_ATOMS: atom_id res chain seq x y z
N MET A 1 -13.15 -28.99 0.79
CA MET A 1 -12.27 -27.94 0.23
C MET A 1 -11.26 -27.54 1.30
N LYS A 2 -9.98 -27.94 1.15
CA LYS A 2 -8.91 -27.58 2.09
C LYS A 2 -8.16 -26.39 1.47
N SER A 3 -8.09 -25.26 2.17
CA SER A 3 -7.37 -24.07 1.69
C SER A 3 -6.04 -23.94 2.41
N ILE A 4 -4.95 -23.76 1.66
CA ILE A 4 -3.58 -23.63 2.18
C ILE A 4 -3.09 -22.24 1.77
N LYS A 5 -2.77 -21.39 2.75
CA LYS A 5 -2.25 -20.03 2.51
C LYS A 5 -0.73 -20.02 2.67
N LEU A 6 -0.01 -19.75 1.59
CA LEU A 6 1.45 -19.70 1.54
C LEU A 6 1.89 -18.29 1.12
N ASN A 7 2.87 -17.72 1.82
CA ASN A 7 3.53 -16.47 1.43
C ASN A 7 4.99 -16.78 1.11
N LYS A 8 5.36 -16.73 -0.17
CA LYS A 8 6.71 -17.07 -0.65
C LYS A 8 7.12 -16.07 -1.73
N LYS A 9 8.38 -15.64 -1.69
CA LYS A 9 8.95 -14.74 -2.69
C LYS A 9 9.32 -15.55 -3.94
N VAL A 10 9.06 -15.00 -5.12
CA VAL A 10 9.48 -15.58 -6.40
C VAL A 10 11.01 -15.57 -6.48
N GLY A 11 11.58 -16.68 -6.98
CA GLY A 11 13.02 -16.80 -7.17
C GLY A 11 13.56 -15.82 -8.22
N ALA A 12 14.89 -15.67 -8.27
CA ALA A 12 15.55 -14.85 -9.29
C ALA A 12 15.36 -15.40 -10.72
N ASP A 13 14.99 -16.67 -10.84
CA ASP A 13 14.62 -17.38 -12.07
C ASP A 13 13.18 -17.08 -12.53
N GLY A 14 12.38 -16.37 -11.74
CA GLY A 14 10.98 -16.08 -12.04
C GLY A 14 10.02 -17.22 -11.72
N ILE A 15 10.47 -18.28 -11.04
CA ILE A 15 9.66 -19.47 -10.73
C ILE A 15 9.22 -19.45 -9.26
N LEU A 16 7.95 -19.79 -9.00
CA LEU A 16 7.41 -19.98 -7.66
C LEU A 16 7.32 -21.48 -7.34
N HIS A 17 8.24 -21.96 -6.50
CA HIS A 17 8.21 -23.35 -6.03
C HIS A 17 7.19 -23.53 -4.90
N LEU A 18 6.17 -24.36 -5.11
CA LEU A 18 5.14 -24.70 -4.12
C LEU A 18 5.24 -26.18 -3.76
N ASP A 19 5.57 -26.46 -2.49
CA ASP A 19 5.57 -27.81 -1.93
C ASP A 19 4.25 -28.01 -1.16
N ILE A 20 3.32 -28.77 -1.75
CA ILE A 20 1.98 -29.00 -1.18
C ILE A 20 1.90 -30.43 -0.65
N PRO A 21 2.00 -30.65 0.68
CA PRO A 21 1.79 -31.97 1.26
C PRO A 21 0.31 -32.31 1.19
N VAL A 22 -0.05 -33.24 0.32
CA VAL A 22 -1.45 -33.66 0.12
C VAL A 22 -1.85 -34.86 0.97
N GLU A 23 -0.90 -35.58 1.59
CA GLU A 23 -1.13 -36.76 2.46
C GLU A 23 -2.09 -37.82 1.86
N MET A 24 -2.23 -37.83 0.53
CA MET A 24 -3.15 -38.69 -0.23
C MET A 24 -2.34 -39.45 -1.28
N PRO A 25 -1.81 -40.64 -0.95
CA PRO A 25 -1.14 -41.48 -1.94
C PRO A 25 -2.13 -42.04 -2.95
N ASP A 26 -1.66 -42.27 -4.18
CA ASP A 26 -2.38 -42.97 -5.26
C ASP A 26 -3.80 -42.47 -5.58
N THR A 27 -4.04 -41.17 -5.37
CA THR A 27 -5.34 -40.53 -5.63
C THR A 27 -5.18 -39.41 -6.65
N GLU A 28 -6.09 -39.34 -7.62
CA GLU A 28 -6.15 -38.23 -8.58
C GLU A 28 -6.69 -36.98 -7.88
N ILE A 29 -5.95 -35.87 -8.00
CA ILE A 29 -6.27 -34.61 -7.34
C ILE A 29 -6.29 -33.50 -8.39
N GLU A 30 -7.44 -32.82 -8.48
CA GLU A 30 -7.57 -31.60 -9.26
C GLU A 30 -7.06 -30.40 -8.47
N VAL A 31 -6.17 -29.60 -9.09
CA VAL A 31 -5.56 -28.42 -8.47
C VAL A 31 -5.80 -27.20 -9.33
N THR A 32 -6.42 -26.16 -8.76
CA THR A 32 -6.56 -24.84 -9.39
C THR A 32 -5.62 -23.84 -8.72
N VAL A 33 -4.74 -23.21 -9.50
CA VAL A 33 -3.82 -22.17 -9.02
C VAL A 33 -4.18 -20.82 -9.63
N THR A 34 -4.50 -19.84 -8.77
CA THR A 34 -4.77 -18.47 -9.20
C THR A 34 -3.60 -17.57 -8.83
N ILE A 35 -2.96 -16.96 -9.83
CA ILE A 35 -1.84 -16.02 -9.63
C ILE A 35 -2.37 -14.60 -9.76
N GLN A 36 -2.19 -13.80 -8.70
CA GLN A 36 -2.49 -12.37 -8.73
C GLN A 36 -1.25 -11.60 -8.27
N ARG A 37 -0.94 -10.52 -8.98
CA ARG A 37 0.11 -9.62 -8.54
C ARG A 37 -0.37 -8.88 -7.31
N VAL A 38 0.30 -9.08 -6.18
CA VAL A 38 0.11 -8.22 -5.01
C VAL A 38 0.77 -6.88 -5.34
N THR A 39 -0.03 -5.91 -5.78
CA THR A 39 0.40 -4.52 -5.77
C THR A 39 0.37 -4.06 -4.32
N SER A 40 1.55 -3.93 -3.71
CA SER A 40 1.66 -3.09 -2.52
C SER A 40 1.10 -1.72 -2.91
N GLN A 41 0.06 -1.24 -2.23
CA GLN A 41 -0.35 0.15 -2.36
C GLN A 41 0.84 1.00 -1.88
N GLN A 42 1.70 1.39 -2.82
CA GLN A 42 2.80 2.31 -2.58
C GLN A 42 2.21 3.69 -2.70
N GLY A 43 1.99 4.34 -1.56
CA GLY A 43 1.38 5.66 -1.48
C GLY A 43 0.48 5.78 -0.26
N TRP A 44 -0.16 6.94 -0.16
CA TRP A 44 -1.19 7.18 0.84
C TRP A 44 -2.43 6.34 0.53
N MET A 45 -3.16 5.95 1.57
CA MET A 45 -4.43 5.26 1.40
C MET A 45 -5.40 6.12 0.56
N PRO A 46 -6.32 5.51 -0.20
CA PRO A 46 -7.37 6.27 -0.87
C PRO A 46 -8.08 7.20 0.12
N GLY A 47 -8.24 8.48 -0.22
CA GLY A 47 -8.90 9.46 0.64
C GLY A 47 -8.02 10.12 1.72
N PHE A 48 -6.72 9.84 1.76
CA PHE A 48 -5.84 10.33 2.83
C PHE A 48 -5.74 11.87 2.92
N PHE A 49 -5.82 12.58 1.79
CA PHE A 49 -5.75 14.06 1.79
C PHE A 49 -7.14 14.71 1.83
N GLU A 50 -8.16 13.92 1.52
CA GLU A 50 -9.55 14.34 1.41
C GLU A 50 -10.28 14.19 2.75
N GLU A 51 -10.01 13.12 3.49
CA GLU A 51 -10.67 12.78 4.76
C GLU A 51 -9.65 12.61 5.88
N VAL A 52 -9.31 13.72 6.53
CA VAL A 52 -8.42 13.73 7.69
C VAL A 52 -9.25 13.73 8.97
N ILE A 53 -9.14 12.71 9.79
CA ILE A 53 -9.79 12.66 11.12
C ILE A 53 -9.26 13.84 11.96
N GLY A 54 -10.17 14.70 12.42
CA GLY A 54 -9.82 15.94 13.12
C GLY A 54 -9.41 17.09 12.19
N GLY A 55 -9.57 16.93 10.88
CA GLY A 55 -9.41 17.99 9.90
C GLY A 55 -10.46 19.09 10.05
N TRP A 56 -10.14 20.27 9.52
CA TRP A 56 -11.05 21.42 9.52
C TRP A 56 -12.25 21.17 8.61
N VAL A 57 -13.47 21.35 9.13
CA VAL A 57 -14.75 21.12 8.43
C VAL A 57 -15.46 22.44 8.09
N GLY A 58 -14.86 23.58 8.40
CA GLY A 58 -15.43 24.90 8.12
C GLY A 58 -15.07 25.41 6.71
N GLU A 59 -15.21 26.71 6.51
CA GLU A 59 -14.87 27.37 5.24
C GLU A 59 -13.41 27.14 4.84
N PRO A 60 -13.09 27.07 3.52
CA PRO A 60 -11.73 26.93 3.05
C PRO A 60 -10.81 27.99 3.64
N LEU A 61 -9.68 27.55 4.21
CA LEU A 61 -8.67 28.45 4.74
C LEU A 61 -8.06 29.24 3.57
N THR A 62 -8.28 30.55 3.56
CA THR A 62 -7.65 31.46 2.62
C THR A 62 -6.35 31.96 3.23
N ARG A 63 -5.26 31.85 2.47
CA ARG A 63 -3.99 32.48 2.88
C ARG A 63 -4.19 34.00 2.74
N PRO A 64 -3.98 34.79 3.81
CA PRO A 64 -4.03 36.25 3.70
C PRO A 64 -2.87 36.76 2.83
N GLU A 65 -2.96 38.00 2.37
CA GLU A 65 -1.85 38.64 1.68
C GLU A 65 -0.59 38.61 2.53
N GLN A 66 0.55 38.43 1.87
CA GLN A 66 1.84 38.51 2.54
C GLN A 66 2.01 39.93 3.09
N GLY A 67 2.26 40.06 4.39
CA GLY A 67 2.50 41.35 5.03
C GLY A 67 3.83 41.97 4.60
N GLU A 68 4.05 43.20 5.06
CA GLU A 68 5.29 43.92 4.84
C GLU A 68 6.50 43.19 5.44
N TYR A 69 7.66 43.35 4.79
CA TYR A 69 8.91 42.91 5.37
C TYR A 69 9.21 43.67 6.66
N GLU A 70 9.87 43.00 7.58
CA GLU A 70 10.46 43.66 8.74
C GLU A 70 11.50 44.70 8.31
N ASN A 71 11.43 45.90 8.88
CA ASN A 71 12.50 46.89 8.72
C ASN A 71 13.62 46.52 9.70
N ARG A 72 14.74 46.03 9.17
CA ARG A 72 15.95 45.77 9.96
C ARG A 72 16.87 47.00 9.92
N GLU A 73 17.62 47.22 10.99
CA GLU A 73 18.66 48.24 11.01
C GLU A 73 19.70 47.96 9.91
N GLN A 74 20.21 49.02 9.27
CA GLN A 74 21.32 48.88 8.34
C GLN A 74 22.55 48.45 9.13
N LEU A 75 23.21 47.42 8.62
CA LEU A 75 24.56 47.10 9.06
C LEU A 75 25.48 48.16 8.47
N PHE A 76 25.94 49.06 9.35
CA PHE A 76 27.01 50.07 9.23
C PHE A 76 26.90 51.14 8.11
#